data_AF-A0A3D3IAM9-F1
#
_entry.id   AF-A0A3D3IAM9-F1
#
_cell.length_a   1.000
_cell.length_b   1.000
_cell.length_c   1.000
_cell.angle_alpha   90.00
_cell.angle_beta   90.00
_cell.angle_gamma   90.00
#
_symmetry.space_group_name_H-M   'P 1'
#
loop_
_entity.id
_entity.type
_entity.pdbx_description
1 polymer ?
#
loop_
_entity_poly.entity_id
_entity_poly.type
_entity_poly.pdbx_seq_one_letter_code
_entity_poly.pdbx_strand_id
1 'polypeptide(L)' 'VGVPLAGVYREALNSDAFRYGGGGGLNGELCALPVFHMGQAFSLILNLPPLTGVVLVLDPAGSEEEMPGEP' A
#
# COMPACT_ATOMS: atom_id res chain seq x y z
N VAL A 1 -6.62 0.04 -5.16
CA VAL A 1 -6.22 1.38 -5.65
C VAL A 1 -5.06 1.22 -6.61
N GLY A 2 -5.14 1.79 -7.81
CA GLY A 2 -4.09 1.65 -8.83
C GLY A 2 -2.85 2.48 -8.49
N VAL A 3 -1.66 1.91 -8.69
CA VAL A 3 -0.36 2.56 -8.45
C VAL A 3 0.62 2.34 -9.62
N PRO A 4 1.50 3.31 -9.92
CA PRO A 4 2.36 3.24 -11.10
C PRO A 4 3.53 2.26 -10.97
N LEU A 5 4.02 2.05 -9.75
CA LEU A 5 5.23 1.27 -9.47
C LEU A 5 4.91 0.02 -8.64
N ALA A 6 5.59 -1.08 -8.97
CA ALA A 6 5.64 -2.29 -8.15
C ALA A 6 6.44 -2.04 -6.86
N GLY A 7 6.19 -2.87 -5.85
CA GLY A 7 6.93 -2.86 -4.59
C GLY A 7 6.02 -2.75 -3.38
N VAL A 8 6.66 -2.58 -2.21
CA VAL A 8 5.98 -2.43 -0.93
C VAL A 8 5.71 -0.95 -0.67
N TYR A 9 4.48 -0.63 -0.33
CA TYR A 9 4.07 0.69 0.09
C TYR A 9 3.88 0.70 1.61
N ARG A 10 4.37 1.76 2.23
CA ARG A 10 4.19 2.02 3.66
C ARG A 10 3.23 3.18 3.86
N GLU A 11 2.38 3.06 4.87
CA GLU A 11 1.54 4.15 5.35
C GLU A 11 2.39 5.21 6.06
N ALA A 12 2.62 6.35 5.41
CA ALA A 12 3.33 7.49 5.99
C ALA A 12 2.43 8.31 6.92
N LEU A 13 1.13 8.42 6.57
CA LEU A 13 0.13 9.09 7.38
C LEU A 13 -1.17 8.30 7.33
N ASN A 14 -1.80 8.16 8.49
CA ASN A 14 -3.13 7.56 8.62
C ASN A 14 -3.94 8.42 9.59
N SER A 15 -5.04 9.01 9.10
CA SER A 15 -5.90 9.88 9.90
C SER A 15 -6.73 9.13 10.93
N ASP A 16 -6.93 7.81 10.78
CA ASP A 16 -7.67 6.97 11.72
C ASP A 16 -6.80 6.49 12.89
N ALA A 17 -5.52 6.88 12.96
CA ALA A 17 -4.67 6.52 14.09
C ALA A 17 -5.25 7.05 15.42
N PHE A 18 -5.13 6.27 16.51
CA PHE A 18 -5.57 6.67 17.85
C PHE A 18 -5.07 8.06 18.29
N ARG A 19 -3.87 8.45 17.86
CA ARG A 19 -3.27 9.76 18.16
C ARG A 19 -4.06 10.94 17.59
N TYR A 20 -4.88 10.71 16.57
CA TYR A 20 -5.77 11.70 15.96
C TYR A 20 -7.23 11.51 16.38
N GLY A 21 -7.51 10.63 17.35
CA GLY A 21 -8.88 10.33 17.80
C GLY A 21 -9.64 9.34 16.93
N GLY A 22 -8.96 8.64 16.01
CA GLY A 22 -9.54 7.58 15.19
C GLY A 22 -9.58 6.20 15.87
N GLY A 23 -10.04 5.20 15.12
CA GLY A 23 -10.26 3.82 15.59
C GLY A 23 -9.01 2.93 15.63
N GLY A 24 -7.89 3.37 15.06
CA GLY A 24 -6.62 2.66 15.05
C GLY A 24 -6.50 1.58 13.98
N GLY A 25 -7.29 1.65 12.91
CA GLY A 25 -7.17 0.75 11.77
C GLY A 25 -5.82 0.94 11.07
N LEU A 26 -5.08 -0.15 10.87
CA LEU A 26 -3.79 -0.16 10.17
C LEU A 26 -3.89 -1.15 9.00
N ASN A 27 -3.30 -0.79 7.87
CA ASN A 27 -3.20 -1.72 6.74
C ASN A 27 -1.97 -2.63 6.83
N GLY A 28 -0.95 -2.22 7.58
CA GLY A 28 0.31 -2.95 7.66
C GLY A 28 1.14 -2.74 6.40
N GLU A 29 1.77 -3.82 5.94
CA GLU A 29 2.64 -3.80 4.77
C GLU A 29 1.81 -4.00 3.49
N LEU A 30 1.89 -3.06 2.55
CA LEU A 30 1.03 -3.01 1.37
C LEU A 30 1.80 -3.37 0.10
N CYS A 31 1.67 -4.61 -0.36
CA CYS A 31 2.34 -5.07 -1.57
C CYS A 31 1.56 -4.72 -2.84
N ALA A 32 2.22 -4.10 -3.80
CA ALA A 32 1.65 -3.80 -5.11
C ALA A 32 1.54 -5.07 -5.96
N LEU A 33 0.31 -5.43 -6.33
CA LEU A 33 0.02 -6.56 -7.20
C LEU A 33 -0.01 -6.13 -8.66
N PRO A 34 0.44 -6.96 -9.62
CA PRO A 34 0.44 -6.65 -11.05
C PRO A 34 -0.97 -6.78 -11.65
N VAL A 35 -1.90 -5.99 -11.14
CA VAL A 35 -3.30 -5.95 -11.56
C VAL A 35 -3.60 -4.56 -12.09
N PHE A 36 -4.06 -4.49 -13.33
CA PHE A 36 -4.43 -3.22 -13.96
C PHE A 36 -5.68 -2.63 -13.31
N HIS A 37 -5.58 -1.41 -12.80
CA HIS A 37 -6.70 -0.72 -12.14
C HIS A 37 -6.51 0.80 -12.17
N MET A 38 -7.59 1.56 -12.33
CA MET A 38 -7.54 3.05 -12.38
C MET A 38 -6.51 3.62 -13.38
N GLY A 39 -6.27 2.91 -14.49
CA GLY A 39 -5.29 3.33 -15.50
C GLY A 39 -3.83 3.09 -15.12
N GLN A 40 -3.56 2.32 -14.07
CA GLN A 40 -2.22 1.99 -13.59
C GLN A 40 -1.95 0.48 -13.73
N ALA A 41 -0.68 0.11 -13.93
CA ALA A 41 -0.27 -1.28 -14.15
C ALA A 41 -0.34 -2.14 -12.88
N PHE A 42 -0.21 -1.54 -11.69
CA PHE A 42 -0.24 -2.21 -10.41
C PHE A 42 -1.41 -1.73 -9.56
N SER A 43 -1.75 -2.52 -8.53
CA SER A 43 -2.84 -2.23 -7.60
C SER A 43 -2.50 -2.61 -6.17
N LEU A 44 -2.99 -1.82 -5.22
CA LEU A 44 -2.94 -2.08 -3.78
C LEU A 44 -4.32 -2.43 -3.24
N ILE A 45 -4.36 -3.39 -2.31
CA ILE A 45 -5.54 -3.73 -1.52
C ILE A 45 -5.45 -2.96 -0.20
N LEU A 46 -6.44 -2.13 0.06
CA LEU A 46 -6.49 -1.27 1.25
C LEU A 46 -7.79 -1.53 2.01
N ASN A 47 -7.69 -1.62 3.33
CA ASN A 47 -8.78 -1.55 4.28
C ASN A 47 -8.84 -0.13 4.84
N LEU A 48 -9.83 0.64 4.38
CA LEU A 48 -10.05 2.02 4.79
C LEU A 48 -11.36 2.12 5.57
N PRO A 49 -11.30 2.39 6.88
CA PRO A 49 -12.47 2.73 7.68
C PRO A 49 -13.19 3.98 7.13
N PRO A 50 -14.47 4.22 7.49
CA PRO A 50 -15.20 5.38 7.02
C PRO A 50 -14.49 6.68 7.39
N LEU A 51 -14.48 7.65 6.47
CA LEU A 51 -13.82 8.96 6.62
C LEU A 51 -12.30 8.92 6.88
N THR A 52 -11.65 7.80 6.56
CA THR A 52 -10.19 7.67 6.73
C THR A 52 -9.44 8.14 5.49
N GLY A 53 -8.45 9.02 5.70
CA GLY A 53 -7.45 9.39 4.72
C GLY A 53 -6.09 8.78 5.07
N VAL A 54 -5.44 8.15 4.08
CA VAL A 54 -4.08 7.61 4.22
C VAL A 54 -3.16 8.18 3.15
N VAL A 55 -1.89 8.35 3.49
CA VAL A 55 -0.81 8.71 2.57
C VAL A 55 0.16 7.53 2.50
N LEU A 56 0.37 7.02 1.29
CA LEU A 56 1.23 5.88 1.02
C LEU A 56 2.51 6.35 0.34
N VAL A 57 3.63 5.79 0.76
CA VAL A 57 4.95 6.04 0.17
C VAL A 57 5.56 4.70 -0.21
N LEU A 58 6.11 4.61 -1.42
CA LEU A 58 6.84 3.44 -1.86
C LEU A 58 8.09 3.28 -0.99
N ASP A 59 8.22 2.12 -0.35
CA ASP A 59 9.39 1.79 0.42
C ASP A 59 10.52 1.31 -0.52
N PRO A 60 11.67 1.99 -0.55
CA PRO A 60 12.76 1.65 -1.45
C PRO A 60 13.51 0.36 -1.04
N ALA A 61 13.25 -0.21 0.14
CA ALA A 61 13.86 -1.47 0.58
C ALA A 61 13.01 -2.71 0.26
N GLY A 62 11.76 -2.52 -0.20
CA GLY A 62 10.85 -3.60 -0.58
C GLY A 62 10.97 -4.06 -2.04
N SER A 63 12.04 -3.68 -2.74
CA SER A 63 12.30 -4.06 -4.15
C SER A 63 13.08 -5.36 -4.33
N GLU A 64 13.48 -6.01 -3.24
CA GLU A 64 14.29 -7.23 -3.26
C GLU A 64 13.59 -8.39 -2.55
N GLU A 65 12.53 -8.92 -3.14
CA GLU A 65 12.22 -10.34 -2.97
C GLU A 65 12.24 -11.00 -4.34
N GLU A 66 13.22 -11.88 -4.50
CA GLU A 66 13.60 -12.59 -5.72
C GLU A 66 12.38 -13.16 -6.46
N MET A 67 12.32 -12.90 -7.76
CA MET A 67 11.75 -13.87 -8.68
C MET A 67 12.71 -15.06 -8.70
N PRO A 68 12.36 -16.25 -8.13
CA PRO A 68 13.20 -17.41 -8.33
C PRO A 68 13.19 -17.71 -9.83
N GLY A 69 14.38 -17.68 -10.44
CA GLY A 69 14.57 -17.96 -11.85
C GLY A 69 13.88 -19.27 -12.23
N GLU A 70 13.00 -19.19 -13.23
CA GLU A 70 12.41 -20.38 -13.82
C GLU A 70 13.41 -20.96 -14.84
N PRO A 71 13.71 -22.28 -14.79
CA PRO A 71 14.74 -22.92 -15.62
C PRO A 71 14.37 -23.04 -17.11
#